data_AF-A0A941WHH3-F1
#
_entry.id   AF-A0A941WHH3-F1
#
_cell.length_a   1.000
_cell.length_b   1.000
_cell.length_c   1.000
_cell.angle_alpha   90.00
_cell.angle_beta   90.00
_cell.angle_gamma   90.00
#
_symmetry.space_group_name_H-M   'P 1'
#
loop_
_entity.id
_entity.type
_entity.pdbx_description
1 polymer ?
#
loop_
_entity_poly.entity_id
_entity_poly.type
_entity_poly.pdbx_seq_one_letter_code
_entity_poly.pdbx_strand_id
1 'polypeptide(L)'
;MKILLQHKIVTGYLLLMVVIACMVAIVLHERKRVVEIEQESITIFQTQSNITTTHRYITVLATLGESVMMWNDEDCDIYHTRRLKADSLLQILREQCKEFVRPEQVDSLRTLLLNKEEHLFQMNRIYREQKHIDSLLANQYSLVTSQANEPRTITRKKKGIAGWFGGKETVQLPSANTRMKARGNELISLQEERKRNIETYTDSLRLHNRELNQKLRSLLISLDEQALLALQNKEIRLKDSYEHSTLVITGLIIFSIILLIVSYLIIQRDIREKARNKERLEETIGQNTALLEMRKNIILTISHDIRAPLNIISGSAELAMDTREKKRRNSHLNNIRIVCKHVV
;
A
#
# COMPACT_ATOMS: atom_id res chain seq x y z
N MET A 1 -49.83 -11.79 26.61
CA MET A 1 -48.57 -12.38 27.13
C MET A 1 -47.74 -11.29 27.78
N LYS A 2 -47.53 -11.34 29.11
CA LYS A 2 -46.60 -10.43 29.82
C LYS A 2 -45.18 -10.89 29.54
N ILE A 3 -44.43 -10.15 28.73
CA ILE A 3 -42.99 -10.39 28.58
C ILE A 3 -42.34 -10.04 29.92
N LEU A 4 -41.82 -11.05 30.63
CA LEU A 4 -41.13 -10.87 31.90
C LEU A 4 -39.96 -9.88 31.74
N LEU A 5 -39.74 -9.03 32.74
CA LEU A 5 -38.68 -8.02 32.77
C LEU A 5 -37.30 -8.57 32.38
N GLN A 6 -37.05 -9.84 32.71
CA GLN A 6 -35.83 -10.57 32.33
C GLN A 6 -35.63 -10.68 30.82
N HIS A 7 -36.69 -10.93 30.03
CA HIS A 7 -36.57 -10.99 28.57
C HIS A 7 -36.19 -9.64 27.97
N LYS A 8 -36.66 -8.53 28.56
CA LYS A 8 -36.33 -7.16 28.15
C LYS A 8 -34.87 -6.79 28.46
N ILE A 9 -34.38 -7.19 29.62
CA ILE A 9 -32.97 -7.00 30.01
C ILE A 9 -32.06 -7.84 29.09
N VAL A 10 -32.43 -9.10 28.84
CA VAL A 10 -31.70 -9.97 27.92
C VAL A 10 -31.66 -9.39 26.51
N THR A 11 -32.76 -8.82 26.00
CA THR A 11 -32.75 -8.18 24.67
C THR A 11 -31.84 -6.97 24.60
N GLY A 12 -31.77 -6.14 25.65
CA GLY A 12 -30.84 -5.02 25.71
C GLY A 12 -29.37 -5.44 25.70
N TYR A 13 -29.00 -6.46 26.49
CA TYR A 13 -27.64 -7.01 26.47
C TYR A 13 -27.29 -7.69 25.15
N LEU A 14 -28.25 -8.38 24.52
CA LEU A 14 -28.06 -9.01 23.21
C LEU A 14 -27.80 -7.94 22.13
N LEU A 15 -28.52 -6.82 22.18
CA LEU A 15 -28.33 -5.68 21.28
C LEU A 15 -26.95 -5.02 21.48
N LEU A 16 -26.50 -4.87 22.73
CA LEU A 16 -25.16 -4.35 23.05
C LEU A 16 -24.04 -5.28 22.59
N MET A 17 -24.20 -6.60 22.75
CA MET A 17 -23.26 -7.60 22.26
C MET A 17 -23.17 -7.59 20.73
N VAL A 18 -24.30 -7.39 20.02
CA VAL A 18 -24.30 -7.23 18.56
C VAL A 18 -23.53 -5.97 18.15
N VAL A 19 -23.73 -4.84 18.83
CA VAL A 19 -22.98 -3.60 18.53
C VAL A 19 -21.48 -3.79 18.74
N ILE A 20 -21.06 -4.43 19.84
CA ILE A 20 -19.64 -4.70 20.11
C ILE A 20 -19.07 -5.66 19.07
N ALA A 21 -19.78 -6.74 18.73
CA ALA A 21 -19.34 -7.68 17.71
C ALA A 21 -19.19 -7.00 16.34
N CYS A 22 -20.12 -6.11 15.97
CA CYS A 22 -20.03 -5.29 14.76
C CYS A 22 -18.81 -4.35 14.81
N MET A 23 -18.56 -3.67 15.93
CA MET A 23 -17.38 -2.80 16.11
C MET A 23 -16.07 -3.57 15.96
N VAL A 24 -15.95 -4.74 16.59
CA VAL A 24 -14.77 -5.60 16.48
C VAL A 24 -14.61 -6.12 15.05
N ALA A 25 -15.70 -6.51 14.39
CA ALA A 25 -15.67 -6.91 12.99
C ALA A 25 -15.19 -5.77 12.07
N ILE A 26 -15.62 -4.53 12.31
CA ILE A 26 -15.15 -3.34 11.59
C ILE A 26 -13.65 -3.15 11.77
N VAL A 27 -13.16 -3.14 13.02
CA VAL A 27 -11.73 -2.91 13.30
C VAL A 27 -10.88 -4.03 12.69
N LEU A 28 -11.31 -5.28 12.76
CA LEU A 28 -10.57 -6.40 12.17
C LEU A 28 -10.63 -6.38 10.64
N HIS A 29 -11.77 -5.99 10.06
CA HIS A 29 -11.92 -5.86 8.62
C HIS A 29 -11.07 -4.69 8.08
N GLU A 30 -11.10 -3.53 8.74
CA GLU A 30 -10.24 -2.40 8.39
C GLU A 30 -8.76 -2.72 8.58
N ARG A 31 -8.37 -3.35 9.69
CA ARG A 31 -6.96 -3.75 9.91
C ARG A 31 -6.46 -4.67 8.80
N LYS A 32 -7.25 -5.68 8.41
CA LYS A 32 -6.87 -6.59 7.31
C LYS A 32 -6.80 -5.86 5.97
N ARG A 33 -7.77 -5.00 5.68
CA ARG A 33 -7.84 -4.25 4.43
C ARG A 33 -6.75 -3.18 4.32
N VAL A 34 -6.47 -2.45 5.40
CA VAL A 34 -5.40 -1.43 5.45
C VAL A 34 -4.04 -2.08 5.29
N VAL A 35 -3.80 -3.23 5.92
CA VAL A 35 -2.53 -3.98 5.77
C VAL A 35 -2.38 -4.49 4.33
N GLU A 36 -3.45 -4.99 3.71
CA GLU A 36 -3.43 -5.43 2.31
C GLU A 36 -3.17 -4.27 1.34
N ILE A 37 -3.82 -3.11 1.56
CA ILE A 37 -3.61 -1.87 0.78
C ILE A 37 -2.20 -1.32 0.98
N GLU A 38 -1.69 -1.30 2.21
CA GLU A 38 -0.35 -0.81 2.52
C GLU A 38 0.70 -1.68 1.85
N GLN A 39 0.55 -3.01 1.93
CA GLN A 39 1.47 -3.95 1.28
C GLN A 39 1.42 -3.86 -0.25
N GLU A 40 0.23 -3.75 -0.85
CA GLU A 40 0.09 -3.50 -2.29
C GLU A 40 0.70 -2.16 -2.70
N SER A 41 0.49 -1.08 -1.94
CA SER A 41 1.07 0.24 -2.22
C SER A 41 2.60 0.24 -2.16
N ILE A 42 3.18 -0.48 -1.20
CA ILE A 42 4.64 -0.65 -1.07
C ILE A 42 5.17 -1.40 -2.29
N THR A 43 4.50 -2.45 -2.75
CA THR A 43 4.94 -3.19 -3.94
C THR A 43 4.86 -2.34 -5.21
N ILE A 44 3.85 -1.48 -5.35
CA ILE A 44 3.71 -0.53 -6.46
C ILE A 44 4.87 0.48 -6.44
N PHE A 45 5.14 1.10 -5.29
CA PHE A 45 6.20 2.08 -5.15
C PHE A 45 7.59 1.47 -5.39
N GLN A 46 7.85 0.27 -4.86
CA GLN A 46 9.08 -0.47 -5.11
C GLN A 46 9.24 -0.81 -6.59
N THR A 47 8.16 -1.22 -7.26
CA THR A 47 8.16 -1.51 -8.70
C THR A 47 8.51 -0.28 -9.51
N GLN A 48 7.88 0.87 -9.23
CA GLN A 48 8.13 2.13 -9.92
C GLN A 48 9.59 2.61 -9.72
N SER A 49 10.12 2.44 -8.51
CA SER A 49 11.52 2.75 -8.19
C SER A 49 12.49 1.84 -8.94
N ASN A 50 12.19 0.54 -9.02
CA ASN A 50 13.00 -0.45 -9.75
C ASN A 50 13.00 -0.18 -11.26
N ILE A 51 11.87 0.22 -11.85
CA ILE A 51 11.76 0.64 -13.26
C ILE A 51 12.63 1.87 -13.51
N THR A 52 12.48 2.91 -12.68
CA THR A 52 13.25 4.16 -12.80
C THR A 52 14.76 3.90 -12.67
N THR A 53 15.14 3.03 -11.74
CA THR A 53 16.53 2.64 -11.53
C THR A 53 17.08 1.85 -12.72
N THR A 54 16.31 0.93 -13.28
CA THR A 54 16.66 0.17 -14.48
C THR A 54 16.87 1.10 -15.68
N HIS A 55 15.97 2.07 -15.88
CA HIS A 55 16.11 3.09 -16.92
C HIS A 55 17.40 3.91 -16.76
N ARG A 56 17.75 4.29 -15.52
CA ARG A 56 19.01 4.98 -15.22
C ARG A 56 20.22 4.13 -15.58
N TYR A 57 20.26 2.86 -15.20
CA TYR A 57 21.38 1.97 -15.54
C TYR A 57 21.51 1.75 -17.04
N ILE A 58 20.39 1.53 -17.75
CA ILE A 58 20.37 1.39 -19.20
C ILE A 58 20.87 2.65 -19.90
N THR A 59 20.44 3.82 -19.43
CA THR A 59 20.91 5.12 -19.96
C THR A 59 22.41 5.29 -19.76
N VAL A 60 22.90 4.98 -18.56
CA VAL A 60 24.33 5.01 -18.24
C VAL A 60 25.13 4.04 -19.11
N LEU A 61 24.63 2.81 -19.33
CA LEU A 61 25.23 1.83 -20.24
C LEU A 61 25.24 2.32 -21.69
N ALA A 62 24.22 3.06 -22.13
CA ALA A 62 24.21 3.69 -23.45
C ALA A 62 25.31 4.74 -23.55
N THR A 63 25.42 5.64 -22.57
CA THR A 63 26.45 6.70 -22.56
C THR A 63 27.88 6.16 -22.46
N LEU A 64 28.11 5.12 -21.65
CA LEU A 64 29.43 4.49 -21.56
C LEU A 64 29.81 3.82 -22.88
N GLY A 65 28.84 3.20 -23.56
CA GLY A 65 29.07 2.55 -24.84
C GLY A 65 29.48 3.50 -25.97
N GLU A 66 29.28 4.81 -25.83
CA GLU A 66 29.71 5.81 -26.81
C GLU A 66 31.22 6.09 -26.74
N SER A 67 31.85 5.90 -25.57
CA SER A 67 33.28 6.16 -25.33
C SER A 67 34.18 4.92 -25.44
N VAL A 68 33.64 3.82 -25.96
CA VAL A 68 34.28 2.51 -26.13
C VAL A 68 35.65 2.51 -26.81
N MET A 69 35.93 3.48 -27.68
CA MET A 69 37.25 3.62 -28.32
C MET A 69 38.37 4.01 -27.33
N MET A 70 38.01 4.55 -26.17
CA MET A 70 38.95 5.03 -25.15
C MET A 70 39.05 4.08 -23.96
N TRP A 71 38.40 2.92 -24.01
CA TRP A 71 38.28 2.03 -22.85
C TRP A 71 39.58 1.30 -22.50
N ASN A 72 39.98 1.46 -21.25
CA ASN A 72 40.98 0.64 -20.59
C ASN A 72 40.35 -0.69 -20.07
N ASP A 73 41.18 -1.61 -19.58
CA ASP A 73 40.68 -2.91 -19.08
C ASP A 73 39.78 -2.71 -17.84
N GLU A 74 40.06 -1.67 -17.06
CA GLU A 74 39.21 -1.23 -15.95
C GLU A 74 37.84 -0.70 -16.44
N ASP A 75 37.79 0.02 -17.56
CA ASP A 75 36.52 0.53 -18.12
C ASP A 75 35.63 -0.61 -18.63
N CYS A 76 36.25 -1.66 -19.20
CA CYS A 76 35.54 -2.89 -19.56
C CYS A 76 34.91 -3.57 -18.35
N ASP A 77 35.63 -3.63 -17.22
CA ASP A 77 35.11 -4.20 -15.97
C ASP A 77 33.99 -3.34 -15.35
N ILE A 78 34.14 -2.01 -15.40
CA ILE A 78 33.09 -1.07 -14.97
C ILE A 78 31.81 -1.27 -15.80
N TYR A 79 31.96 -1.41 -17.13
CA TYR A 79 30.82 -1.65 -18.02
C TYR A 79 30.15 -2.98 -17.69
N HIS A 80 30.94 -4.05 -17.54
CA HIS A 80 30.45 -5.39 -17.20
C HIS A 80 29.68 -5.40 -15.87
N THR A 81 30.26 -4.79 -14.83
CA THR A 81 29.65 -4.70 -13.50
C THR A 81 28.32 -3.94 -13.55
N ARG A 82 28.24 -2.85 -14.32
CA ARG A 82 26.98 -2.09 -14.50
C ARG A 82 25.95 -2.87 -15.30
N ARG A 83 26.38 -3.64 -16.31
CA ARG A 83 25.52 -4.55 -17.09
C ARG A 83 24.92 -5.62 -16.19
N LEU A 84 25.73 -6.25 -15.31
CA LEU A 84 25.24 -7.23 -14.34
C LEU A 84 24.23 -6.64 -13.34
N LYS A 85 24.45 -5.39 -12.88
CA LYS A 85 23.48 -4.69 -12.03
C LYS A 85 22.17 -4.43 -12.76
N ALA A 86 22.23 -4.00 -14.02
CA ALA A 86 21.04 -3.84 -14.86
C ALA A 86 20.32 -5.19 -15.07
N ASP A 87 21.07 -6.27 -15.31
CA ASP A 87 20.52 -7.62 -15.48
C ASP A 87 19.79 -8.13 -14.23
N SER A 88 20.38 -7.91 -13.04
CA SER A 88 19.76 -8.26 -11.76
C SER A 88 18.47 -7.47 -11.52
N LEU A 89 18.44 -6.17 -11.82
CA LEU A 89 17.23 -5.36 -11.70
C LEU A 89 16.15 -5.80 -12.70
N LEU A 90 16.53 -6.14 -13.94
CA LEU A 90 15.62 -6.70 -14.93
C LEU A 90 15.04 -8.05 -14.47
N GLN A 91 15.83 -8.88 -13.79
CA GLN A 91 15.36 -10.14 -13.22
C GLN A 91 14.40 -9.92 -12.05
N ILE A 92 14.65 -8.92 -11.20
CA ILE A 92 13.73 -8.50 -10.13
C ILE A 92 12.41 -8.02 -10.75
N LEU A 93 12.47 -7.17 -11.78
CA LEU A 93 11.29 -6.72 -12.52
C LEU A 93 10.56 -7.90 -13.17
N ARG A 94 11.27 -8.91 -13.68
CA ARG A 94 10.66 -10.12 -14.24
C ARG A 94 9.83 -10.89 -13.20
N GLU A 95 10.32 -10.99 -11.96
CA GLU A 95 9.64 -11.70 -10.88
C GLU A 95 8.51 -10.86 -10.25
N GLN A 96 8.77 -9.58 -9.98
CA GLN A 96 7.80 -8.67 -9.37
C GLN A 96 6.68 -8.25 -10.32
N CYS A 97 6.94 -8.26 -11.63
CA CYS A 97 6.00 -7.80 -12.65
C CYS A 97 5.48 -8.91 -13.56
N LYS A 98 5.46 -10.18 -13.13
CA LYS A 98 4.89 -11.30 -13.93
C LYS A 98 3.47 -11.05 -14.43
N GLU A 99 2.69 -10.29 -13.67
CA GLU A 99 1.30 -9.96 -13.97
C GLU A 99 1.16 -8.75 -14.92
N PHE A 100 2.22 -7.97 -15.11
CA PHE A 100 2.18 -6.65 -15.75
C PHE A 100 3.09 -6.54 -16.98
N VAL A 101 4.16 -7.31 -17.00
CA VAL A 101 5.22 -7.27 -17.99
C VAL A 101 5.40 -8.67 -18.55
N ARG A 102 5.39 -8.78 -19.88
CA ARG A 102 5.66 -10.03 -20.58
C ARG A 102 7.12 -10.47 -20.32
N PRO A 103 7.36 -11.65 -19.72
CA PRO A 103 8.71 -12.11 -19.40
C PRO A 103 9.58 -12.22 -20.67
N GLU A 104 8.97 -12.48 -21.83
CA GLU A 104 9.67 -12.57 -23.12
C GLU A 104 10.31 -11.23 -23.54
N GLN A 105 9.70 -10.09 -23.18
CA GLN A 105 10.25 -8.77 -23.49
C GLN A 105 11.46 -8.45 -22.61
N VAL A 106 11.41 -8.86 -21.34
CA VAL A 106 12.55 -8.71 -20.41
C VAL A 106 13.70 -9.61 -20.84
N ASP A 107 13.43 -10.87 -21.18
CA ASP A 107 14.47 -11.80 -21.66
C ASP A 107 15.06 -11.34 -23.01
N SER A 108 14.25 -10.75 -23.88
CA SER A 108 14.73 -10.09 -25.12
C SER A 108 15.65 -8.91 -24.81
N LEU A 109 15.30 -8.06 -23.84
CA LEU A 109 16.10 -6.92 -23.42
C LEU A 109 17.44 -7.34 -22.80
N ARG A 110 17.44 -8.40 -21.98
CA ARG A 110 18.65 -9.00 -21.39
C ARG A 110 19.57 -9.56 -22.46
N THR A 111 19.02 -10.30 -23.42
CA THR A 111 19.78 -10.83 -24.56
C THR A 111 20.37 -9.69 -25.40
N LEU A 112 19.60 -8.62 -25.63
CA LEU A 112 20.07 -7.46 -26.37
C LEU A 112 21.21 -6.72 -25.64
N LEU A 113 21.14 -6.59 -24.31
CA LEU A 113 22.21 -6.02 -23.49
C LEU A 113 23.48 -6.87 -23.51
N LEU A 114 23.34 -8.20 -23.47
CA LEU A 114 24.46 -9.13 -23.58
C LEU A 114 25.13 -9.02 -24.95
N ASN A 115 24.36 -9.07 -26.04
CA ASN A 115 24.87 -8.94 -27.40
C ASN A 115 25.57 -7.59 -27.60
N LYS A 116 25.03 -6.51 -26.99
CA LYS A 116 25.63 -5.19 -27.05
C LYS A 116 26.98 -5.13 -26.34
N GLU A 117 27.10 -5.75 -25.16
CA GLU A 117 28.37 -5.82 -24.44
C GLU A 117 29.43 -6.58 -25.24
N GLU A 118 29.07 -7.75 -25.77
CA GLU A 118 29.99 -8.57 -26.57
C GLU A 118 30.49 -7.78 -27.80
N HIS A 119 29.58 -7.10 -28.49
CA HIS A 119 29.92 -6.25 -29.62
C HIS A 119 30.86 -5.10 -29.24
N LEU A 120 30.64 -4.45 -28.09
CA LEU A 120 31.51 -3.37 -27.60
C LEU A 120 32.90 -3.88 -27.23
N PHE A 121 33.01 -5.06 -26.62
CA PHE A 121 34.31 -5.68 -26.29
C PHE A 121 35.08 -6.11 -27.54
N GLN A 122 34.40 -6.70 -28.52
CA GLN A 122 35.00 -7.00 -29.81
C GLN A 122 35.52 -5.73 -30.50
N MET A 123 34.73 -4.65 -30.46
CA MET A 123 35.12 -3.36 -31.04
C MET A 123 36.34 -2.75 -30.34
N ASN A 124 36.38 -2.77 -29.00
CA ASN A 124 37.54 -2.26 -28.24
C ASN A 124 38.80 -3.09 -28.54
N ARG A 125 38.69 -4.42 -28.64
CA ARG A 125 39.83 -5.29 -28.97
C ARG A 125 40.44 -4.94 -30.32
N ILE A 126 39.61 -4.81 -31.35
CA ILE A 126 40.06 -4.46 -32.70
C ILE A 126 40.72 -3.07 -32.70
N TYR A 127 40.14 -2.10 -31.99
CA TYR A 127 40.71 -0.76 -31.89
C TYR A 127 42.08 -0.75 -31.21
N ARG A 128 42.28 -1.56 -30.16
CA ARG A 128 43.57 -1.68 -29.48
C ARG A 128 44.63 -2.37 -30.32
N GLU A 129 44.28 -3.48 -30.98
CA GLU A 129 45.18 -4.16 -31.91
C GLU A 129 45.63 -3.20 -33.00
N GLN A 130 44.70 -2.39 -33.51
CA GLN A 130 44.98 -1.37 -34.52
C GLN A 130 45.92 -0.28 -33.99
N LYS A 131 45.64 0.29 -32.81
CA LYS A 131 46.51 1.31 -32.18
C LYS A 131 47.92 0.79 -31.94
N HIS A 132 48.06 -0.48 -31.57
CA HIS A 132 49.36 -1.12 -31.39
C HIS A 132 50.11 -1.22 -32.72
N ILE A 133 49.45 -1.68 -33.80
CA ILE A 133 50.06 -1.75 -35.13
C ILE A 133 50.45 -0.37 -35.67
N ASP A 134 49.59 0.63 -35.48
CA ASP A 134 49.88 2.01 -35.91
C ASP A 134 51.10 2.58 -35.16
N SER A 135 51.26 2.27 -33.87
CA SER A 135 52.46 2.67 -33.10
C SER A 135 53.74 1.98 -33.59
N LEU A 136 53.65 0.71 -34.01
CA LEU A 136 54.77 -0.02 -34.60
C LEU A 136 55.18 0.57 -35.95
N LEU A 137 54.19 0.91 -36.79
CA LEU A 137 54.42 1.55 -38.09
C LEU A 137 54.98 2.96 -37.94
N ALA A 138 54.47 3.75 -36.98
CA ALA A 138 54.99 5.09 -36.67
C ALA A 138 56.44 5.04 -36.17
N ASN A 139 56.79 4.06 -35.34
CA ASN A 139 58.17 3.84 -34.88
C ASN A 139 59.10 3.37 -36.01
N GLN A 140 58.62 2.51 -36.92
CA GLN A 140 59.40 2.12 -38.10
C GLN A 140 59.59 3.31 -39.05
N TYR A 141 58.58 4.15 -39.23
CA TYR A 141 58.66 5.36 -40.04
C TYR A 141 59.66 6.38 -39.47
N SER A 142 59.62 6.64 -38.16
CA SER A 142 60.59 7.55 -37.51
C SER A 142 62.01 7.01 -37.62
N LEU A 143 62.23 5.71 -37.44
CA LEU A 143 63.52 5.05 -37.60
C LEU A 143 64.06 5.21 -39.04
N VAL A 144 63.22 4.99 -40.05
CA VAL A 144 63.59 5.13 -41.48
C VAL A 144 63.85 6.60 -41.84
N THR A 145 63.11 7.54 -41.27
CA THR A 145 63.28 8.98 -41.51
C THR A 145 64.55 9.53 -40.82
N SER A 146 64.85 9.06 -39.61
CA SER A 146 66.10 9.38 -38.91
C SER A 146 67.33 8.82 -39.65
N GLN A 147 67.23 7.61 -40.19
CA GLN A 147 68.33 6.99 -40.95
C GLN A 147 68.53 7.62 -42.34
N ALA A 148 67.48 8.18 -42.94
CA ALA A 148 67.56 8.91 -44.22
C ALA A 148 68.19 10.31 -44.08
N ASN A 149 68.22 10.87 -42.87
CA ASN A 149 68.68 12.24 -42.59
C ASN A 149 70.16 12.33 -42.14
N GLU A 150 70.93 11.24 -42.10
CA GLU A 150 72.37 11.32 -41.85
C GLU A 150 73.15 11.60 -43.16
N PRO A 151 73.77 12.80 -43.32
CA PRO A 151 74.61 13.08 -44.48
C PRO A 151 75.96 12.34 -44.36
N ARG A 152 76.14 11.28 -45.15
CA ARG A 152 77.41 10.54 -45.21
C ARG A 152 78.47 11.35 -45.98
N THR A 153 79.34 12.05 -45.25
CA THR A 153 80.41 12.86 -45.84
C THR A 153 81.66 12.00 -46.07
N ILE A 154 82.00 11.69 -47.33
CA ILE A 154 83.26 11.02 -47.67
C ILE A 154 84.23 12.05 -48.25
N THR A 155 85.39 12.21 -47.61
CA THR A 155 86.46 13.08 -48.11
C THR A 155 87.23 12.36 -49.22
N ARG A 156 87.29 12.94 -50.43
CA ARG A 156 88.10 12.42 -51.54
C ARG A 156 89.24 13.39 -51.85
N LYS A 157 90.46 12.88 -52.05
CA LYS A 157 91.60 13.70 -52.51
C LYS A 157 91.50 13.95 -54.03
N LYS A 158 91.66 15.19 -54.47
CA LYS A 158 91.71 15.58 -55.89
C LYS A 158 92.91 14.93 -56.61
N LYS A 159 92.74 14.51 -57.86
CA LYS A 159 93.82 14.08 -58.76
C LYS A 159 94.09 15.16 -59.82
N GLY A 160 95.35 15.56 -59.98
CA GLY A 160 95.84 16.56 -60.95
C GLY A 160 96.94 17.46 -60.36
N ILE A 161 97.58 18.29 -61.20
CA ILE A 161 98.78 19.13 -60.91
C ILE A 161 98.52 20.29 -59.91
N ALA A 162 97.51 20.13 -59.05
CA ALA A 162 97.24 20.92 -57.85
C ALA A 162 97.38 20.06 -56.58
N GLY A 163 98.20 19.00 -56.64
CA GLY A 163 98.47 18.06 -55.55
C GLY A 163 99.50 18.54 -54.51
N TRP A 164 100.01 19.78 -54.59
CA TRP A 164 101.01 20.29 -53.65
C TRP A 164 100.43 21.10 -52.48
N PHE A 165 99.15 21.50 -52.54
CA PHE A 165 98.45 22.06 -51.39
C PHE A 165 97.32 21.10 -51.02
N GLY A 166 97.40 20.51 -49.83
CA GLY A 166 96.53 19.46 -49.31
C GLY A 166 95.06 19.86 -49.09
N GLY A 167 94.36 20.33 -50.12
CA GLY A 167 92.94 20.58 -50.12
C GLY A 167 92.14 19.28 -50.20
N LYS A 168 91.35 19.00 -49.16
CA LYS A 168 90.28 17.97 -49.18
C LYS A 168 89.01 18.66 -49.68
N GLU A 169 88.33 18.08 -50.66
CA GLU A 169 87.03 18.58 -51.11
C GLU A 169 85.93 17.70 -50.51
N THR A 170 85.04 18.31 -49.75
CA THR A 170 83.81 17.68 -49.24
C THR A 170 82.77 17.69 -50.35
N VAL A 171 82.73 16.62 -51.14
CA VAL A 171 81.69 16.44 -52.15
C VAL A 171 80.52 15.69 -51.51
N GLN A 172 79.38 16.37 -51.38
CA GLN A 172 78.12 15.72 -51.05
C GLN A 172 77.62 14.96 -52.28
N LEU A 173 77.61 13.63 -52.24
CA LEU A 173 76.91 12.83 -53.25
C LEU A 173 75.39 12.92 -52.99
N PRO A 174 74.54 12.99 -54.03
CA PRO A 174 73.11 12.73 -53.87
C PRO A 174 72.97 11.29 -53.37
N SER A 175 72.55 11.14 -52.12
CA SER A 175 72.33 9.85 -51.48
C SER A 175 71.22 9.06 -52.22
N ALA A 176 71.17 7.74 -52.01
CA ALA A 176 70.23 6.77 -52.57
C ALA A 176 68.77 7.00 -52.08
N ASN A 177 68.26 8.21 -52.26
CA ASN A 177 67.06 8.75 -51.63
C ASN A 177 65.79 8.21 -52.29
N THR A 178 65.86 7.76 -53.54
CA THR A 178 64.69 7.32 -54.31
C THR A 178 64.05 6.06 -53.70
N ARG A 179 64.86 5.10 -53.21
CA ARG A 179 64.33 3.86 -52.63
C ARG A 179 63.75 4.06 -51.23
N MET A 180 64.36 4.91 -50.40
CA MET A 180 63.82 5.26 -49.08
C MET A 180 62.58 6.16 -49.18
N LYS A 181 62.54 7.10 -50.14
CA LYS A 181 61.36 7.92 -50.41
C LYS A 181 60.22 7.11 -51.01
N ALA A 182 60.51 6.15 -51.89
CA ALA A 182 59.50 5.21 -52.39
C ALA A 182 58.92 4.34 -51.27
N ARG A 183 59.77 3.81 -50.38
CA ARG A 183 59.33 3.04 -49.19
C ARG A 183 58.55 3.90 -48.19
N GLY A 184 58.94 5.16 -47.98
CA GLY A 184 58.20 6.11 -47.15
C GLY A 184 56.81 6.43 -47.74
N ASN A 185 56.73 6.66 -49.05
CA ASN A 185 55.47 6.90 -49.75
C ASN A 185 54.56 5.65 -49.74
N GLU A 186 55.13 4.45 -49.88
CA GLU A 186 54.41 3.18 -49.77
C GLU A 186 53.82 3.00 -48.36
N LEU A 187 54.60 3.28 -47.31
CA LEU A 187 54.14 3.26 -45.92
C LEU A 187 53.02 4.29 -45.67
N ILE A 188 53.11 5.49 -46.24
CA ILE A 188 52.05 6.51 -46.17
C ILE A 188 50.78 6.03 -46.86
N SER A 189 50.87 5.46 -48.07
CA SER A 189 49.71 4.92 -48.77
C SER A 189 49.06 3.76 -48.01
N LEU A 190 49.87 2.89 -47.40
CA LEU A 190 49.40 1.76 -46.60
C LEU A 190 48.72 2.24 -45.31
N GLN A 191 49.23 3.30 -44.69
CA GLN A 191 48.62 3.95 -43.53
C GLN A 191 47.29 4.63 -43.91
N GLU A 192 47.21 5.28 -45.07
CA GLU A 192 46.03 6.00 -45.54
C GLU A 192 44.91 5.06 -46.02
N GLU A 193 45.27 3.94 -46.65
CA GLU A 193 44.34 2.85 -46.99
C GLU A 193 43.79 2.17 -45.72
N ARG A 194 44.67 1.88 -44.74
CA ARG A 194 44.23 1.34 -43.44
C ARG A 194 43.33 2.30 -42.69
N LYS A 195 43.65 3.59 -42.68
CA LYS A 195 42.80 4.62 -42.05
C LYS A 195 41.40 4.63 -42.67
N ARG A 196 41.30 4.57 -44.00
CA ARG A 196 40.01 4.47 -44.71
C ARG A 196 39.24 3.18 -44.38
N ASN A 197 39.93 2.05 -44.27
CA ASN A 197 39.30 0.79 -43.88
C ASN A 197 38.80 0.84 -42.43
N ILE A 198 39.54 1.46 -41.52
CA ILE A 198 39.14 1.66 -40.12
C ILE A 198 37.95 2.60 -40.03
N GLU A 199 37.93 3.70 -40.78
CA GLU A 199 36.80 4.64 -40.82
C GLU A 199 35.53 3.94 -41.30
N THR A 200 35.60 3.19 -42.40
CA THR A 200 34.47 2.40 -42.94
C THR A 200 33.97 1.36 -41.95
N TYR A 201 34.89 0.65 -41.28
CA TYR A 201 34.56 -0.35 -40.26
C TYR A 201 33.93 0.30 -39.02
N THR A 202 34.48 1.44 -38.59
CA THR A 202 33.98 2.22 -37.45
C THR A 202 32.57 2.76 -37.70
N ASP A 203 32.28 3.20 -38.92
CA ASP A 203 30.95 3.68 -39.29
C ASP A 203 29.92 2.55 -39.28
N SER A 204 30.30 1.35 -39.75
CA SER A 204 29.45 0.16 -39.69
C SER A 204 29.13 -0.23 -38.24
N LEU A 205 30.12 -0.17 -37.36
CA LEU A 205 29.96 -0.46 -35.93
C LEU A 205 29.10 0.59 -35.22
N ARG A 206 29.23 1.87 -35.60
CA ARG A 206 28.39 2.97 -35.08
C ARG A 206 26.94 2.81 -35.49
N LEU A 207 26.69 2.41 -36.75
CA LEU A 207 25.35 2.10 -37.23
C LEU A 207 24.73 0.96 -36.43
N HIS A 208 25.48 -0.12 -36.21
CA HIS A 208 25.01 -1.26 -35.43
C HIS A 208 24.73 -0.90 -33.96
N ASN A 209 25.59 -0.07 -33.33
CA ASN A 209 25.35 0.45 -31.99
C ASN A 209 24.07 1.31 -31.92
N ARG A 210 23.82 2.14 -32.93
CA ARG A 210 22.61 2.97 -33.04
C ARG A 210 21.36 2.12 -33.18
N GLU A 211 21.39 1.08 -34.00
CA GLU A 211 20.27 0.12 -34.14
C GLU A 211 19.99 -0.63 -32.83
N LEU A 212 21.03 -1.10 -32.15
CA LEU A 212 20.91 -1.74 -30.83
C LEU A 212 20.29 -0.79 -29.80
N ASN A 213 20.74 0.47 -29.76
CA ASN A 213 20.16 1.49 -28.89
C ASN A 213 18.69 1.80 -29.22
N GLN A 214 18.33 1.83 -30.50
CA GLN A 214 16.94 2.03 -30.93
C GLN A 214 16.04 0.88 -30.49
N LYS A 215 16.48 -0.37 -30.70
CA LYS A 215 15.75 -1.57 -30.25
C LYS A 215 15.61 -1.60 -28.72
N LEU A 216 16.68 -1.29 -28.01
CA LEU A 216 16.71 -1.22 -26.55
C LEU A 216 15.71 -0.17 -26.03
N ARG A 217 15.71 1.02 -26.63
CA ARG A 217 14.81 2.11 -26.25
C ARG A 217 13.35 1.80 -26.58
N SER A 218 13.08 1.19 -27.73
CA SER A 218 11.72 0.77 -28.11
C SER A 218 11.17 -0.28 -27.14
N LEU A 219 11.97 -1.30 -26.80
CA LEU A 219 11.57 -2.30 -25.81
C LEU A 219 11.36 -1.67 -24.44
N LEU A 220 12.26 -0.78 -24.01
CA LEU A 220 12.15 -0.09 -22.72
C LEU A 220 10.88 0.76 -22.63
N ILE A 221 10.53 1.50 -23.68
CA ILE A 221 9.29 2.30 -23.74
C ILE A 221 8.06 1.38 -23.68
N SER A 222 8.05 0.27 -24.42
CA SER A 222 6.92 -0.66 -24.42
C SER A 222 6.71 -1.33 -23.05
N LEU A 223 7.80 -1.58 -22.33
CA LEU A 223 7.78 -2.12 -20.97
C LEU A 223 7.27 -1.08 -19.96
N ASP A 224 7.72 0.16 -20.11
CA ASP A 224 7.31 1.27 -19.26
C ASP A 224 5.81 1.57 -19.43
N GLU A 225 5.32 1.59 -20.67
CA GLU A 225 3.90 1.80 -20.97
C GLU A 225 3.01 0.71 -20.37
N GLN A 226 3.39 -0.58 -20.51
CA GLN A 226 2.67 -1.69 -19.91
C GLN A 226 2.69 -1.65 -18.38
N ALA A 227 3.86 -1.37 -17.79
CA ALA A 227 3.99 -1.25 -16.35
C ALA A 227 3.16 -0.07 -15.82
N LEU A 228 3.20 1.09 -16.47
CA LEU A 228 2.48 2.29 -16.04
C LEU A 228 0.96 2.12 -16.16
N LEU A 229 0.47 1.54 -17.26
CA LEU A 229 -0.96 1.24 -17.44
C LEU A 229 -1.47 0.23 -16.39
N ALA A 230 -0.67 -0.79 -16.10
CA ALA A 230 -1.02 -1.78 -15.09
C ALA A 230 -1.01 -1.21 -13.67
N LEU A 231 -0.05 -0.33 -13.36
CA LEU A 231 0.01 0.39 -12.10
C LEU A 231 -1.19 1.33 -11.95
N GLN A 232 -1.54 2.10 -13.00
CA GLN A 232 -2.72 2.96 -13.00
C GLN A 232 -4.02 2.17 -12.81
N ASN A 233 -4.17 1.04 -13.51
CA ASN A 233 -5.34 0.18 -13.32
C ASN A 233 -5.43 -0.38 -11.90
N LYS A 234 -4.30 -0.76 -11.28
CA LYS A 234 -4.30 -1.20 -9.89
C LYS A 234 -4.58 -0.07 -8.92
N GLU A 235 -4.09 1.14 -9.16
CA GLU A 235 -4.40 2.33 -8.36
C GLU A 235 -5.89 2.70 -8.43
N ILE A 236 -6.50 2.63 -9.63
CA ILE A 236 -7.94 2.86 -9.81
C ILE A 236 -8.74 1.78 -9.07
N ARG A 237 -8.36 0.50 -9.17
CA ARG A 237 -9.01 -0.59 -8.43
C ARG A 237 -8.86 -0.44 -6.92
N LEU A 238 -7.70 0.02 -6.45
CA LEU A 238 -7.47 0.33 -5.03
C LEU A 238 -8.39 1.47 -4.57
N LYS A 239 -8.51 2.53 -5.37
CA LYS A 239 -9.39 3.67 -5.08
C LYS A 239 -10.86 3.29 -5.08
N ASP A 240 -11.31 2.50 -6.06
CA ASP A 240 -12.68 1.99 -6.15
C ASP A 240 -13.01 1.06 -4.97
N SER A 241 -12.07 0.18 -4.61
CA SER A 241 -12.17 -0.66 -3.41
C SER A 241 -12.25 0.17 -2.11
N TYR A 242 -11.58 1.33 -2.08
CA TYR A 242 -11.61 2.28 -0.96
C TYR A 242 -12.97 2.97 -0.82
N GLU A 243 -13.59 3.39 -1.93
CA GLU A 243 -14.95 3.96 -1.95
C GLU A 243 -16.00 2.94 -1.51
N HIS A 244 -15.92 1.70 -2.00
CA HIS A 244 -16.79 0.63 -1.54
C HIS A 244 -16.58 0.30 -0.05
N SER A 245 -15.33 0.34 0.44
CA SER A 245 -15.05 0.18 1.88
C SER A 245 -15.73 1.26 2.70
N THR A 246 -15.50 2.52 2.33
CA THR A 246 -16.00 3.67 3.08
C THR A 246 -17.51 3.71 3.09
N LEU A 247 -18.18 3.28 2.02
CA LEU A 247 -19.64 3.12 2.00
C LEU A 247 -20.13 2.06 3.00
N VAL A 248 -19.49 0.88 3.05
CA VAL A 248 -19.85 -0.19 4.01
C VAL A 248 -19.62 0.27 5.45
N ILE A 249 -18.48 0.91 5.72
CA ILE A 249 -18.13 1.44 7.06
C ILE A 249 -19.12 2.52 7.47
N THR A 250 -19.40 3.48 6.59
CA THR A 250 -20.35 4.57 6.86
C THR A 250 -21.77 4.02 7.09
N GLY A 251 -22.19 3.04 6.28
CA GLY A 251 -23.47 2.35 6.46
C GLY A 251 -23.58 1.65 7.82
N LEU A 252 -22.51 0.99 8.27
CA LEU A 252 -22.45 0.35 9.59
C LEU A 252 -22.49 1.35 10.75
N ILE A 253 -21.79 2.49 10.63
CA ILE A 253 -21.83 3.56 11.64
C ILE A 253 -23.27 4.12 11.76
N ILE A 254 -23.90 4.43 10.63
CA ILE A 254 -25.28 4.92 10.60
C ILE A 254 -26.22 3.88 11.23
N PHE A 255 -26.07 2.60 10.89
CA PHE A 255 -26.85 1.51 11.47
C PHE A 255 -26.68 1.40 12.99
N SER A 256 -25.45 1.56 13.49
CA SER A 256 -25.17 1.56 14.94
C SER A 256 -25.82 2.75 15.66
N ILE A 257 -25.85 3.93 15.04
CA ILE A 257 -26.53 5.11 15.58
C ILE A 257 -28.04 4.87 15.65
N ILE A 258 -28.63 4.30 14.60
CA ILE A 258 -30.06 3.96 14.56
C ILE A 258 -30.41 2.97 15.69
N LEU A 259 -29.60 1.93 15.89
CA LEU A 259 -29.79 0.97 16.97
C LEU A 259 -29.73 1.63 18.36
N LEU A 260 -28.82 2.58 18.56
CA LEU A 260 -28.74 3.38 19.80
C LEU A 260 -30.01 4.20 20.03
N ILE A 261 -30.52 4.87 18.99
CA ILE A 261 -31.76 5.65 19.07
C ILE A 261 -32.95 4.73 19.41
N VAL A 262 -33.07 3.58 18.75
CA VAL A 262 -34.15 2.61 19.01
C VAL A 262 -34.07 2.09 20.44
N SER A 263 -32.88 1.72 20.92
CA SER A 263 -32.64 1.30 22.30
C SER A 263 -33.08 2.37 23.31
N TYR A 264 -32.69 3.63 23.08
CA TYR A 264 -33.10 4.76 23.90
C TYR A 264 -34.63 4.94 23.94
N LEU A 265 -35.30 4.88 22.79
CA LEU A 265 -36.75 4.99 22.71
C LEU A 265 -37.46 3.84 23.45
N ILE A 266 -36.94 2.62 23.36
CA ILE A 266 -37.49 1.47 24.09
C ILE A 266 -37.38 1.70 25.61
N ILE A 267 -36.21 2.13 26.10
CA ILE A 267 -35.99 2.42 27.53
C ILE A 267 -36.93 3.53 28.01
N GLN A 268 -37.04 4.62 27.27
CA GLN A 268 -37.88 5.75 27.66
C GLN A 268 -39.37 5.38 27.68
N ARG A 269 -39.81 4.56 26.72
CA ARG A 269 -41.17 4.02 26.69
C ARG A 269 -41.42 3.10 27.89
N ASP A 270 -40.47 2.25 28.25
CA ASP A 270 -40.57 1.35 29.41
C ASP A 270 -40.67 2.11 30.73
N ILE A 271 -39.82 3.13 30.93
CA ILE A 271 -39.88 4.00 32.12
C ILE A 271 -41.26 4.67 32.24
N ARG A 272 -41.78 5.21 31.13
CA ARG A 272 -43.09 5.88 31.11
C ARG A 272 -44.25 4.92 31.36
N GLU A 273 -44.17 3.71 30.83
CA GLU A 273 -45.17 2.67 31.06
C GLU A 273 -45.14 2.17 32.51
N LYS A 274 -43.95 2.00 33.08
CA LYS A 274 -43.76 1.62 34.48
C LYS A 274 -44.28 2.69 35.44
N ALA A 275 -44.05 3.98 35.14
CA ALA A 275 -44.58 5.09 35.93
C ALA A 275 -46.12 5.10 35.98
N ARG A 276 -46.78 5.00 34.81
CA ARG A 276 -48.25 4.96 34.72
C ARG A 276 -48.86 3.73 35.42
N ASN A 277 -48.22 2.58 35.32
CA ASN A 277 -48.70 1.38 36.01
C ASN A 277 -48.54 1.50 37.53
N LYS A 278 -47.49 2.17 38.00
CA LYS A 278 -47.30 2.43 39.44
C LYS A 278 -48.39 3.37 39.98
N GLU A 279 -48.69 4.43 39.25
CA GLU A 279 -49.76 5.38 39.60
C GLU A 279 -51.13 4.70 39.69
N ARG A 280 -51.50 3.88 38.68
CA ARG A 280 -52.75 3.08 38.72
C ARG A 280 -52.81 2.12 39.90
N LEU A 281 -51.66 1.53 40.27
CA LEU A 281 -51.58 0.62 41.40
C LEU A 281 -51.77 1.37 42.72
N GLU A 282 -51.11 2.53 42.88
CA GLU A 282 -51.27 3.40 44.04
C GLU A 282 -52.72 3.90 44.18
N GLU A 283 -53.37 4.28 43.07
CA GLU A 283 -54.78 4.67 43.05
C GLU A 283 -55.71 3.52 43.48
N THR A 284 -55.47 2.32 42.94
CA THR A 284 -56.27 1.12 43.29
C THR A 284 -56.10 0.76 44.77
N ILE A 285 -54.88 0.86 45.31
CA ILE A 285 -54.62 0.65 46.75
C ILE A 285 -55.34 1.71 47.56
N GLY A 286 -55.28 2.99 47.17
CA GLY A 286 -56.00 4.09 47.81
C GLY A 286 -57.51 3.83 47.88
N GLN A 287 -58.13 3.48 46.75
CA GLN A 287 -59.55 3.12 46.70
C GLN A 287 -59.89 1.93 47.61
N ASN A 288 -59.04 0.91 47.64
CA ASN A 288 -59.25 -0.27 48.49
C ASN A 288 -59.17 0.09 49.98
N THR A 289 -58.21 0.94 50.37
CA THR A 289 -58.07 1.41 51.75
C THR A 289 -59.27 2.25 52.20
N ALA A 290 -59.78 3.15 51.33
CA ALA A 290 -60.97 3.94 51.62
C ALA A 290 -62.22 3.06 51.80
N LEU A 291 -62.38 2.03 50.95
CA LEU A 291 -63.46 1.06 51.09
C LEU A 291 -63.35 0.24 52.39
N LEU A 292 -62.13 -0.15 52.79
CA LEU A 292 -61.89 -0.83 54.06
C LEU A 292 -62.25 0.04 55.26
N GLU A 293 -61.88 1.32 55.22
CA GLU A 293 -62.20 2.28 56.27
C GLU A 293 -63.71 2.54 56.36
N MET A 294 -64.37 2.75 55.21
CA MET A 294 -65.82 2.88 55.12
C MET A 294 -66.53 1.63 55.66
N ARG A 295 -66.07 0.43 55.29
CA ARG A 295 -66.59 -0.84 55.83
C ARG A 295 -66.41 -0.90 57.34
N LYS A 296 -65.25 -0.51 57.88
CA LYS A 296 -64.98 -0.50 59.32
C LYS A 296 -65.93 0.46 60.05
N ASN A 297 -66.14 1.66 59.52
CA ASN A 297 -67.05 2.64 60.09
C ASN A 297 -68.50 2.14 60.09
N ILE A 298 -68.97 1.56 58.98
CA ILE A 298 -70.31 0.95 58.90
C ILE A 298 -70.48 -0.14 59.95
N ILE A 299 -69.50 -1.05 60.08
CA ILE A 299 -69.56 -2.12 61.08
C ILE A 299 -69.60 -1.56 62.50
N LEU A 300 -68.82 -0.50 62.80
CA LEU A 300 -68.82 0.15 64.11
C LEU A 300 -70.18 0.79 64.42
N THR A 301 -70.77 1.52 63.46
CA THR A 301 -72.09 2.14 63.62
C THR A 301 -73.18 1.08 63.81
N ILE A 302 -73.23 0.05 62.96
CA ILE A 302 -74.19 -1.06 63.09
C ILE A 302 -74.03 -1.76 64.44
N SER A 303 -72.78 -1.99 64.89
CA SER A 303 -72.52 -2.61 66.19
C SER A 303 -73.04 -1.77 67.35
N HIS A 304 -72.89 -0.44 67.28
CA HIS A 304 -73.46 0.47 68.27
C HIS A 304 -74.99 0.42 68.29
N ASP A 305 -75.62 0.48 67.12
CA ASP A 305 -77.09 0.50 66.97
C ASP A 305 -77.73 -0.82 67.40
N ILE A 306 -77.02 -1.95 67.30
CA ILE A 306 -77.47 -3.25 67.80
C ILE A 306 -77.24 -3.37 69.32
N ARG A 307 -76.13 -2.85 69.85
CA ARG A 307 -75.77 -2.99 71.27
C ARG A 307 -76.73 -2.25 72.20
N ALA A 308 -77.14 -1.04 71.85
CA ALA A 308 -78.05 -0.23 72.67
C ALA A 308 -79.38 -0.93 72.99
N PRO A 309 -80.14 -1.46 72.01
CA PRO A 309 -81.38 -2.17 72.29
C PRO A 309 -81.15 -3.52 72.96
N LEU A 310 -80.07 -4.25 72.64
CA LEU A 310 -79.73 -5.50 73.34
C LEU A 310 -79.50 -5.28 74.84
N ASN A 311 -78.82 -4.20 75.23
CA ASN A 311 -78.62 -3.86 76.63
C ASN A 311 -79.95 -3.55 77.34
N ILE A 312 -80.87 -2.84 76.68
CA ILE A 312 -82.21 -2.54 77.22
C ILE A 312 -83.06 -3.81 77.34
N ILE A 313 -83.01 -4.70 76.35
CA ILE A 313 -83.68 -6.00 76.38
C ILE A 313 -83.15 -6.84 77.53
N SER A 314 -81.82 -6.95 77.65
CA SER A 314 -81.16 -7.72 78.71
C SER A 314 -81.54 -7.18 80.10
N GLY A 315 -81.43 -5.87 80.32
CA GLY A 315 -81.79 -5.26 81.60
C GLY A 315 -83.29 -5.38 81.92
N SER A 316 -84.17 -5.25 80.91
CA SER A 316 -85.60 -5.48 81.10
C SER A 316 -85.93 -6.95 81.37
N ALA A 317 -85.18 -7.89 80.80
CA ALA A 317 -85.34 -9.32 81.06
C ALA A 317 -84.91 -9.69 82.48
N GLU A 318 -83.79 -9.16 82.95
CA GLU A 318 -83.29 -9.32 84.32
C GLU A 318 -84.31 -8.83 85.35
N LEU A 319 -84.81 -7.60 85.17
CA LEU A 319 -85.86 -7.03 86.02
C LEU A 319 -87.16 -7.85 85.97
N ALA A 320 -87.51 -8.42 84.82
CA ALA A 320 -88.70 -9.28 84.70
C ALA A 320 -88.54 -10.62 85.44
N MET A 321 -87.33 -11.19 85.45
CA MET A 321 -87.03 -12.44 86.16
C MET A 321 -87.14 -12.28 87.68
N ASP A 322 -86.64 -11.17 88.23
CA ASP A 322 -86.65 -10.92 89.69
C ASP A 322 -88.00 -10.40 90.22
N THR A 323 -88.93 -10.01 89.34
CA THR A 323 -90.23 -9.44 89.75
C THR A 323 -91.31 -10.50 89.92
N ARG A 324 -91.71 -10.78 91.17
CA ARG A 324 -92.85 -11.67 91.49
C ARG A 324 -94.21 -11.10 91.06
N GLU A 325 -94.39 -9.77 91.11
CA GLU A 325 -95.66 -9.09 90.79
C GLU A 325 -96.01 -9.17 89.30
N LYS A 326 -97.16 -9.78 88.95
CA LYS A 326 -97.56 -10.05 87.56
C LYS A 326 -97.68 -8.78 86.70
N LYS A 327 -98.21 -7.69 87.25
CA LYS A 327 -98.43 -6.44 86.51
C LYS A 327 -97.11 -5.76 86.12
N ARG A 328 -96.17 -5.63 87.06
CA ARG A 328 -94.83 -5.06 86.81
C ARG A 328 -93.99 -5.94 85.89
N ARG A 329 -93.99 -7.27 86.08
CA ARG A 329 -93.31 -8.21 85.18
C ARG A 329 -93.81 -8.10 83.73
N ASN A 330 -95.12 -8.02 83.52
CA ASN A 330 -95.68 -7.81 82.18
C ASN A 330 -95.28 -6.47 81.55
N SER A 331 -95.05 -5.43 82.36
CA SER A 331 -94.54 -4.15 81.86
C SER A 331 -93.11 -4.30 81.31
N HIS A 332 -92.23 -4.99 82.03
CA HIS A 332 -90.87 -5.28 81.57
C HIS A 332 -90.86 -6.16 80.30
N LEU A 333 -91.72 -7.19 80.23
CA LEU A 333 -91.88 -8.01 79.02
C LEU A 333 -92.43 -7.21 77.83
N ASN A 334 -93.33 -6.24 78.08
CA ASN A 334 -93.83 -5.35 77.04
C ASN A 334 -92.73 -4.40 76.53
N ASN A 335 -91.86 -3.90 77.42
CA ASN A 335 -90.69 -3.11 77.02
C ASN A 335 -89.75 -3.92 76.12
N ILE A 336 -89.45 -5.17 76.46
CA ILE A 336 -88.68 -6.08 75.58
C ILE A 336 -89.35 -6.19 74.21
N ARG A 337 -90.67 -6.43 74.17
CA ARG A 337 -91.42 -6.55 72.92
C ARG A 337 -91.34 -5.29 72.05
N ILE A 338 -91.39 -4.10 72.66
CA ILE A 338 -91.28 -2.83 71.94
C ILE A 338 -89.86 -2.64 71.39
N VAL A 339 -88.85 -2.89 72.21
CA VAL A 339 -87.44 -2.71 71.80
C VAL A 339 -87.05 -3.72 70.71
N CYS A 340 -87.48 -4.98 70.80
CA CYS A 340 -87.25 -5.96 69.73
C CYS A 340 -87.85 -5.55 68.38
N LYS A 341 -89.03 -4.89 68.38
CA LYS A 341 -89.65 -4.34 67.16
C LYS A 341 -88.90 -3.14 66.56
N HIS A 342 -87.96 -2.55 67.31
CA HIS A 342 -87.16 -1.44 66.83
C HIS A 342 -85.82 -1.91 66.22
N VAL A 343 -85.39 -3.15 66.51
CA VAL A 343 -84.14 -3.75 66.00
C VAL A 343 -84.34 -4.51 64.68
N VAL A 344 -85.51 -5.15 64.53
CA VAL A 344 -85.95 -5.84 63.30
C VAL A 344 -86.70 -4.86 62.43
#